data_AF-A0A369MSV2-F1
#
_entry.id   AF-A0A369MSV2-F1
#
_cell.length_a   1.000
_cell.length_b   1.000
_cell.length_c   1.000
_cell.angle_alpha   90.00
_cell.angle_beta   90.00
_cell.angle_gamma   90.00
#
_symmetry.space_group_name_H-M   'P 1'
#
loop_
_entity.id
_entity.type
_entity.pdbx_description
1 polymer ?
#
loop_
_entity_poly.entity_id
_entity_poly.type
_entity_poly.pdbx_seq_one_letter_code
_entity_poly.pdbx_strand_id
1 'polypeptide(L)'
;AFAAFLQLSAGSFADVGLYFDPTHPTKAMADAAATVASQAPLLWLGAVAVGAIVPLAAAFLGRRTGNWKLWAPAAIIAALVGAVCMRVVFYNLGLSVFMFY
;
A
#
# COMPACT_ATOMS: atom_id res chain seq x y z
N ALA A 1 1.18 8.64 7.29
CA ALA A 1 1.34 7.93 8.58
C ALA A 1 1.43 6.42 8.39
N PHE A 2 0.38 5.75 7.89
CA PHE A 2 0.35 4.29 7.74
C PHE A 2 1.51 3.68 6.90
N ALA A 3 1.80 4.22 5.71
CA ALA A 3 2.90 3.71 4.88
C ALA A 3 4.27 3.80 5.57
N ALA A 4 4.52 4.91 6.29
CA ALA A 4 5.74 5.08 7.07
C ALA A 4 5.81 4.11 8.26
N PHE A 5 4.69 3.90 8.96
CA PHE A 5 4.60 2.91 10.04
C PHE A 5 4.89 1.50 9.55
N LEU A 6 4.29 1.06 8.43
CA LEU A 6 4.56 -0.26 7.86
C LEU A 6 6.04 -0.47 7.52
N GLN A 7 6.68 0.55 6.95
CA GLN A 7 8.09 0.46 6.56
C GLN A 7 9.03 0.48 7.77
N LEU A 8 8.70 1.21 8.83
CA LEU A 8 9.46 1.24 10.09
C LEU A 8 9.28 -0.05 10.90
N SER A 9 8.09 -0.65 10.86
CA SER A 9 7.77 -1.90 11.55
C SER A 9 8.28 -3.15 10.82
N ALA A 10 8.97 -3.00 9.68
CA ALA A 10 9.49 -4.12 8.90
C ALA A 10 10.47 -5.01 9.67
N GLY A 11 11.25 -4.44 10.58
CA GLY A 11 12.17 -5.21 11.45
C GLY A 11 11.48 -5.91 12.62
N SER A 12 10.16 -5.75 12.80
CA SER A 12 9.38 -6.39 13.87
C SER A 12 8.57 -7.60 13.38
N PHE A 13 8.63 -7.94 12.08
CA PHE A 13 8.05 -9.18 11.59
C PHE A 13 8.85 -10.36 12.14
N ALA A 14 8.18 -11.31 12.80
CA ALA A 14 8.82 -12.51 13.30
C ALA A 14 9.13 -13.45 12.12
N ASP A 15 10.36 -13.98 12.07
CA ASP A 15 10.73 -15.08 11.19
C ASP A 15 9.98 -16.35 11.65
N VAL A 16 8.85 -16.64 11.01
CA VAL A 16 8.16 -17.90 11.20
C VAL A 16 8.88 -18.91 10.30
N GLY A 17 9.52 -19.92 10.90
CA GLY A 17 10.46 -20.83 10.24
C GLY A 17 9.85 -21.78 9.20
N LEU A 18 10.07 -23.09 9.36
CA LEU A 18 9.61 -24.09 8.39
C LEU A 18 8.13 -24.45 8.61
N TYR A 19 7.39 -24.57 7.51
CA TYR A 19 6.00 -25.03 7.51
C TYR A 19 5.93 -26.48 8.00
N PHE A 20 5.03 -26.78 8.94
CA PHE A 20 4.81 -28.14 9.44
C PHE A 20 4.00 -28.97 8.43
N ASP A 21 4.58 -29.24 7.26
CA ASP A 21 4.10 -30.26 6.31
C ASP A 21 4.98 -31.51 6.43
N PRO A 22 4.42 -32.65 6.87
CA PRO A 22 5.15 -33.92 6.95
C PRO A 22 5.74 -34.40 5.62
N THR A 23 5.22 -33.94 4.48
CA THR A 23 5.67 -34.32 3.12
C THR A 23 6.65 -33.33 2.49
N HIS A 24 6.73 -32.11 3.02
CA HIS A 24 7.66 -31.07 2.58
C HIS A 24 8.32 -30.34 3.76
N PRO A 25 9.14 -31.05 4.57
CA PRO A 25 9.70 -30.56 5.84
C PRO A 25 10.71 -29.41 5.71
N THR A 26 11.05 -29.00 4.48
CA THR A 26 12.02 -27.92 4.18
C THR A 26 11.41 -26.73 3.46
N LYS A 27 10.07 -26.66 3.33
CA LYS A 27 9.40 -25.47 2.77
C LYS A 27 9.38 -24.37 3.84
N ALA A 28 10.06 -23.25 3.55
CA ALA A 28 9.98 -22.05 4.39
C ALA A 28 8.54 -21.49 4.36
N MET A 29 8.02 -21.08 5.52
CA MET A 29 6.83 -20.22 5.55
C MET A 29 7.16 -18.93 4.82
N ALA A 30 6.20 -18.39 4.08
CA ALA A 30 6.52 -17.22 3.27
C ALA A 30 6.65 -15.96 4.14
N ASP A 31 7.63 -15.16 3.76
CA ASP A 31 8.12 -14.05 4.55
C ASP A 31 7.14 -12.86 4.52
N ALA A 32 6.62 -12.49 5.70
CA ALA A 32 5.77 -11.31 5.85
C ALA A 32 6.53 -10.03 5.52
N ALA A 33 7.83 -9.94 5.83
CA ALA A 33 8.63 -8.75 5.57
C ALA A 33 8.80 -8.53 4.06
N ALA A 34 9.17 -9.57 3.30
CA ALA A 34 9.22 -9.52 1.84
C ALA A 34 7.86 -9.19 1.21
N THR A 35 6.78 -9.76 1.73
CA THR A 35 5.43 -9.48 1.21
C THR A 35 5.06 -8.02 1.43
N VAL A 36 5.30 -7.46 2.60
CA VAL A 36 5.06 -6.04 2.91
C VAL A 36 5.95 -5.13 2.06
N ALA A 37 7.24 -5.47 1.92
CA ALA A 37 8.19 -4.72 1.11
C ALA A 37 7.76 -4.64 -0.36
N SER A 38 7.20 -5.73 -0.91
CA SER A 38 6.70 -5.76 -2.29
C SER A 38 5.54 -4.79 -2.54
N GLN A 39 4.79 -4.41 -1.50
CA GLN A 39 3.66 -3.47 -1.60
C GLN A 39 4.10 -2.00 -1.49
N ALA A 40 5.37 -1.73 -1.16
CA ALA A 40 5.90 -0.38 -1.00
C ALA A 40 5.66 0.53 -2.22
N PRO A 41 5.81 0.08 -3.48
CA PRO A 41 5.53 0.93 -4.65
C PRO A 41 4.05 1.34 -4.72
N LEU A 42 3.12 0.42 -4.46
CA LEU A 42 1.68 0.72 -4.47
C LEU A 42 1.29 1.67 -3.33
N LEU A 43 1.90 1.52 -2.16
CA LEU A 43 1.70 2.41 -1.02
C LEU A 43 2.26 3.81 -1.27
N TRP A 44 3.52 3.92 -1.67
CA TRP A 44 4.19 5.21 -1.80
C TRP A 44 3.80 5.94 -3.08
N LEU A 45 3.84 5.28 -4.24
CA LEU A 45 3.50 5.93 -5.50
C LEU A 45 1.99 6.01 -5.69
N GLY A 46 1.29 4.89 -5.52
CA GLY A 46 -0.15 4.82 -5.75
C GLY A 46 -0.95 5.61 -4.71
N ALA A 47 -0.83 5.25 -3.43
CA ALA A 47 -1.66 5.85 -2.41
C ALA A 47 -1.16 7.22 -1.92
N VAL A 48 0.15 7.39 -1.69
CA VAL A 48 0.67 8.65 -1.14
C VAL A 48 0.87 9.68 -2.24
N ALA A 49 1.68 9.40 -3.26
CA ALA A 49 1.97 10.39 -4.29
C ALA A 49 0.73 10.70 -5.14
N VAL A 50 0.12 9.69 -5.76
CA VAL A 50 -1.07 9.91 -6.62
C VAL A 50 -2.33 10.16 -5.78
N GLY A 51 -2.57 9.36 -4.74
CA GLY A 51 -3.80 9.45 -3.95
C GLY A 51 -3.93 10.65 -3.01
N ALA A 52 -2.81 11.21 -2.53
CA ALA A 52 -2.84 12.30 -1.54
C ALA A 52 -2.15 13.58 -2.05
N ILE A 53 -0.95 13.50 -2.62
CA ILE A 53 -0.21 14.69 -3.06
C ILE A 53 -0.87 15.34 -4.27
N VAL A 54 -1.26 14.56 -5.29
CA VAL A 54 -1.89 15.11 -6.51
C VAL A 54 -3.22 15.83 -6.22
N PRO A 55 -4.16 15.29 -5.42
CA PRO A 55 -5.37 16.01 -5.03
C PRO A 55 -5.09 17.28 -4.25
N LEU A 56 -4.11 17.27 -3.34
CA LEU A 56 -3.69 18.46 -2.59
C LEU A 56 -3.12 19.54 -3.53
N ALA A 57 -2.26 19.14 -4.48
CA ALA A 57 -1.71 20.03 -5.48
C ALA A 57 -2.82 20.61 -6.39
N ALA A 58 -3.77 19.79 -6.82
CA ALA A 58 -4.93 20.23 -7.60
C ALA A 58 -5.80 21.23 -6.83
N ALA A 59 -6.05 20.97 -5.54
CA ALA A 59 -6.78 21.89 -4.65
C ALA A 59 -6.02 23.20 -4.40
N PHE A 60 -4.69 23.19 -4.41
CA PHE A 60 -3.92 24.43 -4.33
C PHE A 60 -3.95 25.21 -5.65
N LEU A 61 -3.73 24.50 -6.76
CA LEU A 61 -3.63 25.08 -8.10
C LEU A 61 -4.93 25.68 -8.58
N GLY A 62 -6.06 25.01 -8.39
CA GLY A 62 -7.31 25.64 -8.82
C GLY A 62 -7.86 26.68 -7.85
N ARG A 63 -7.35 26.77 -6.61
CA ARG A 63 -7.61 27.94 -5.75
C ARG A 63 -6.89 29.17 -6.34
N ARG A 64 -5.70 28.97 -6.91
CA ARG A 64 -4.95 30.04 -7.59
C ARG A 64 -5.49 30.36 -8.98
N THR A 65 -5.87 29.35 -9.76
CA THR A 65 -6.27 29.53 -11.17
C THR A 65 -7.78 29.77 -11.35
N GLY A 66 -8.60 29.52 -10.33
CA GLY A 66 -10.06 29.64 -10.39
C GLY A 66 -10.76 28.58 -11.26
N ASN A 67 -10.01 27.70 -11.94
CA ASN A 67 -10.55 26.74 -12.89
C ASN A 67 -10.95 25.41 -12.23
N TRP A 68 -11.99 25.46 -11.39
CA TRP A 68 -12.54 24.27 -10.70
C TRP A 68 -13.15 23.22 -11.61
N LYS A 69 -13.52 23.57 -12.84
CA LYS A 69 -14.02 22.58 -13.80
C LYS A 69 -12.95 21.58 -14.22
N LEU A 70 -11.67 21.96 -14.21
CA LEU A 70 -10.55 21.06 -14.55
C LEU A 70 -9.94 20.39 -13.31
N TRP A 71 -9.67 21.17 -12.26
CA TRP A 71 -8.92 20.67 -11.11
C TRP A 71 -9.76 19.78 -10.18
N ALA A 72 -11.08 19.99 -10.08
CA ALA A 72 -11.95 19.14 -9.28
C ALA A 72 -12.02 17.69 -9.80
N PRO A 73 -12.32 17.42 -11.10
CA PRO A 73 -12.32 16.05 -11.59
C PRO A 73 -10.94 15.40 -11.56
N ALA A 74 -9.86 16.16 -11.82
CA ALA A 74 -8.49 15.65 -11.69
C ALA A 74 -8.17 15.19 -10.26
N ALA A 75 -8.56 15.98 -9.24
CA ALA A 75 -8.39 15.63 -7.84
C ALA A 75 -9.21 14.38 -7.46
N ILE A 76 -10.45 14.27 -7.96
CA ILE A 76 -11.33 13.11 -7.71
C ILE A 76 -10.72 11.84 -8.31
N ILE A 77 -10.31 11.87 -9.58
CA ILE A 77 -9.70 10.72 -10.25
C ILE A 77 -8.44 10.27 -9.51
N ALA A 78 -7.56 11.21 -9.16
CA ALA A 78 -6.33 10.91 -8.44
C ALA A 78 -6.61 10.29 -7.05
N ALA A 79 -7.58 10.83 -6.31
CA ALA A 79 -8.00 10.28 -5.03
C ALA A 79 -8.59 8.87 -5.15
N LEU A 80 -9.39 8.61 -6.19
CA LEU A 80 -9.95 7.27 -6.47
C LEU A 80 -8.85 6.26 -6.79
N VAL A 81 -7.87 6.63 -7.62
CA VAL A 81 -6.72 5.77 -7.92
C VAL A 81 -5.97 5.43 -6.63
N GLY A 82 -5.69 6.43 -5.79
CA GLY A 82 -5.07 6.20 -4.48
C GLY A 82 -5.85 5.28 -3.55
N ALA A 83 -7.17 5.45 -3.50
CA ALA A 83 -8.06 4.60 -2.71
C ALA A 83 -8.07 3.14 -3.20
N VAL A 84 -8.07 2.94 -4.52
CA VAL A 84 -7.95 1.60 -5.12
C VAL A 84 -6.59 0.98 -4.80
N CYS A 85 -5.49 1.74 -4.93
CA CYS A 85 -4.17 1.27 -4.54
C CYS A 85 -4.13 0.82 -3.08
N MET A 86 -4.72 1.60 -2.16
CA MET A 86 -4.82 1.20 -0.75
C MET A 86 -5.61 -0.09 -0.56
N ARG A 87 -6.72 -0.23 -1.26
CA ARG A 87 -7.56 -1.42 -1.17
C ARG A 87 -6.84 -2.67 -1.63
N VAL A 88 -6.09 -2.60 -2.73
CA VAL A 88 -5.27 -3.71 -3.24
C VAL A 88 -4.20 -4.10 -2.22
N VAL A 89 -3.50 -3.12 -1.64
CA VAL A 89 -2.47 -3.38 -0.62
C VAL A 89 -3.09 -4.08 0.59
N PHE A 90 -4.22 -3.61 1.10
CA PHE A 90 -4.89 -4.27 2.23
C PHE A 90 -5.31 -5.71 1.91
N TYR A 91 -5.76 -5.99 0.69
CA TYR A 91 -6.10 -7.36 0.29
C TYR A 91 -4.86 -8.25 0.21
N ASN A 92 -3.77 -7.78 -0.38
CA ASN A 92 -2.53 -8.56 -0.48
C ASN A 92 -1.90 -8.82 0.90
N LEU A 93 -1.92 -7.82 1.78
CA LEU A 93 -1.46 -7.96 3.16
C LEU A 93 -2.41 -8.81 4.02
N GLY A 94 -3.70 -8.87 3.68
CA GLY A 94 -4.67 -9.75 4.34
C GLY A 94 -4.49 -11.21 3.92
N LEU A 95 -4.27 -11.49 2.63
CA LEU A 95 -3.94 -12.82 2.09
C LEU A 95 -2.59 -13.32 2.63
N SER A 96 -1.62 -12.42 2.66
CA SER A 96 -0.61 -12.26 3.71
C SER A 96 -0.66 -13.21 4.90
N VAL A 97 -1.68 -12.98 5.72
CA VAL A 97 -1.82 -13.53 7.06
C VAL A 97 -2.44 -14.93 7.04
N PHE A 98 -3.25 -15.27 6.02
CA PHE A 98 -3.73 -16.65 5.84
C PHE A 98 -2.59 -17.64 5.62
N MET A 99 -1.44 -17.19 5.16
CA MET A 99 -0.26 -18.01 5.02
C MET A 99 0.32 -18.51 6.36
N PHE A 100 -0.08 -17.89 7.48
CA PHE A 100 0.31 -18.27 8.84
C PHE A 100 -0.65 -19.22 9.54
N TYR A 101 -1.78 -19.60 8.91
CA TYR A 101 -2.78 -20.53 9.43
C TYR A 101 -2.93 -21.75 8.50
#